data_AF-A0A4Y8A8Q4-F1
#
_entry.id   AF-A0A4Y8A8Q4-F1
#
_cell.length_a   1.000
_cell.length_b   1.000
_cell.length_c   1.000
_cell.angle_alpha   90.00
_cell.angle_beta   90.00
_cell.angle_gamma   90.00
#
_symmetry.space_group_name_H-M   'P 1'
#
loop_
_entity.id
_entity.type
_entity.pdbx_description
1 polymer ?
#
loop_
_entity_poly.entity_id
_entity_poly.type
_entity_poly.pdbx_seq_one_letter_code
_entity_poly.pdbx_strand_id
1 'polypeptide(L)'
;MTINKKLFVTTGLLSAVLFMAMAPVGKPADDEKFKNLKVLPKDISKEEMHKVMEEWEHALGARCSFCHVRNEDTKKMDWASDAKPEKEMARDMYKMTQDINKKYFHAQKDSTGVIVESSVNCYSCHRGVQHPELVRASELPSQPRTPPAPGQPAWAPGTTPAAVPAPAPEKKP
;
A
#
# COMPACT_ATOMS: atom_id res chain seq x y z
N MET A 1 66.46 -29.10 1.40
CA MET A 1 65.43 -29.24 2.45
C MET A 1 64.12 -29.63 1.77
N THR A 2 63.79 -30.93 1.72
CA THR A 2 62.62 -31.46 1.02
C THR A 2 61.37 -31.27 1.86
N ILE A 3 60.52 -30.32 1.47
CA ILE A 3 59.25 -30.00 2.15
C ILE A 3 58.27 -31.15 1.89
N ASN A 4 57.84 -31.83 2.95
CA ASN A 4 56.95 -32.98 2.91
C ASN A 4 55.53 -32.56 2.48
N LYS A 5 55.21 -32.75 1.20
CA LYS A 5 53.89 -32.47 0.60
C LYS A 5 52.71 -33.10 1.34
N LYS A 6 52.93 -34.17 2.11
CA LYS A 6 51.91 -34.84 2.93
C LYS A 6 51.36 -33.95 4.07
N LEU A 7 52.15 -32.98 4.55
CA LEU A 7 51.72 -32.08 5.64
C LEU A 7 50.76 -30.98 5.17
N PHE A 8 50.79 -30.60 3.89
CA PHE A 8 49.87 -29.60 3.33
C PHE A 8 48.48 -30.19 3.03
N VAL A 9 48.40 -31.48 2.70
CA VAL A 9 47.13 -32.14 2.37
C VAL A 9 46.26 -32.33 3.62
N THR A 10 46.85 -32.66 4.76
CA THR A 10 46.11 -32.89 6.01
C THR A 10 45.57 -31.60 6.64
N THR A 11 46.31 -30.50 6.52
CA THR A 11 45.87 -29.19 7.06
C THR A 11 44.83 -28.51 6.17
N GLY A 12 44.89 -28.74 4.85
CA GLY A 12 43.85 -28.27 3.91
C GLY A 12 42.50 -28.95 4.13
N LEU A 13 42.49 -30.25 4.46
CA LEU A 13 41.26 -31.00 4.67
C LEU A 13 40.55 -30.63 5.99
N LEU A 14 41.29 -30.29 7.06
CA LEU A 14 40.69 -29.86 8.32
C LEU A 14 40.08 -28.46 8.25
N SER A 15 40.65 -27.56 7.44
CA SER A 15 40.14 -26.18 7.30
C SER A 15 38.82 -26.12 6.50
N ALA A 16 38.60 -27.05 5.57
CA ALA A 16 37.38 -27.10 4.77
C ALA A 16 36.12 -27.53 5.56
N VAL A 17 36.29 -28.25 6.67
CA VAL A 17 35.15 -28.74 7.48
C VAL A 17 34.61 -27.67 8.42
N LEU A 18 35.42 -26.68 8.82
CA LEU A 18 34.97 -25.62 9.75
C LEU A 18 34.18 -24.47 9.09
N PHE A 19 34.23 -24.30 7.76
CA PHE A 19 33.50 -23.21 7.09
C PHE A 19 32.09 -23.56 6.61
N MET A 20 31.65 -24.82 6.72
CA MET A 20 30.35 -25.24 6.18
C MET A 20 29.17 -25.10 7.18
N ALA A 21 29.39 -24.62 8.40
CA ALA A 21 28.39 -24.66 9.48
C ALA A 21 27.59 -23.34 9.68
N MET A 22 27.74 -22.34 8.81
CA MET A 22 26.96 -21.09 8.89
C MET A 22 26.22 -20.80 7.59
N ALA A 23 25.35 -21.73 7.18
CA ALA A 23 24.23 -21.35 6.33
C ALA A 23 23.14 -20.77 7.25
N PRO A 24 22.62 -19.55 7.01
CA PRO A 24 21.42 -19.12 7.69
C PRO A 24 20.31 -20.08 7.30
N VAL A 25 19.84 -20.89 8.25
CA VAL A 25 18.55 -21.57 8.16
C VAL A 25 17.51 -20.45 8.11
N GLY A 26 17.17 -20.03 6.88
CA GLY A 26 15.96 -19.26 6.65
C GLY A 26 14.82 -20.08 7.22
N LYS A 27 14.07 -19.52 8.17
CA LYS A 27 12.81 -20.11 8.61
C LYS A 27 12.00 -20.44 7.34
N PRO A 28 11.39 -21.63 7.24
CA PRO A 28 10.38 -21.83 6.21
C PRO A 28 9.34 -20.73 6.41
N ALA A 29 9.19 -19.84 5.44
CA ALA A 29 8.03 -18.99 5.40
C ALA A 29 6.84 -19.95 5.38
N ASP A 30 5.96 -19.86 6.38
CA ASP A 30 4.70 -20.60 6.34
C ASP A 30 3.98 -20.19 5.06
N ASP A 31 4.09 -21.04 4.04
CA ASP A 31 3.56 -20.97 2.68
C ASP A 31 2.03 -21.07 2.65
N GLU A 32 1.35 -20.52 3.66
CA GLU A 32 -0.08 -20.22 3.55
C GLU A 32 -0.26 -19.09 2.54
N LYS A 33 -0.36 -19.51 1.27
CA LYS A 33 -0.70 -18.65 0.16
C LYS A 33 -2.09 -18.08 0.37
N PHE A 34 -2.23 -16.78 0.09
CA PHE A 34 -3.51 -16.11 0.10
C PHE A 34 -4.47 -16.75 -0.92
N LYS A 35 -5.73 -16.89 -0.51
CA LYS A 35 -6.79 -17.47 -1.34
C LYS A 35 -7.58 -16.37 -2.04
N ASN A 36 -8.08 -16.67 -3.24
CA ASN A 36 -8.94 -15.77 -4.03
C ASN A 36 -8.32 -14.40 -4.36
N LEU A 37 -7.00 -14.35 -4.57
CA LEU A 37 -6.33 -13.19 -5.16
C LEU A 37 -6.60 -13.13 -6.67
N LYS A 38 -7.26 -12.06 -7.12
CA LYS A 38 -7.59 -11.83 -8.54
C LYS A 38 -6.78 -10.68 -9.17
N VAL A 39 -6.32 -9.71 -8.38
CA VAL A 39 -5.65 -8.49 -8.89
C VAL A 39 -4.24 -8.32 -8.32
N LEU A 40 -4.06 -8.51 -7.01
CA LEU A 40 -2.73 -8.50 -6.40
C LEU A 40 -1.90 -9.72 -6.81
N PRO A 41 -0.55 -9.63 -6.79
CA PRO A 41 0.34 -10.75 -7.11
C PRO A 41 0.04 -11.98 -6.26
N LYS A 42 0.11 -13.18 -6.85
CA LYS A 42 -0.20 -14.44 -6.15
C LYS A 42 0.87 -14.85 -5.13
N ASP A 43 2.07 -14.29 -5.27
CA ASP A 43 3.28 -14.52 -4.50
C ASP A 43 3.61 -13.37 -3.53
N ILE A 44 2.69 -12.40 -3.37
CA ILE A 44 2.81 -11.31 -2.42
C ILE A 44 3.06 -11.83 -0.99
N SER A 45 4.02 -11.23 -0.28
CA SER A 45 4.33 -11.61 1.09
C SER A 45 3.22 -11.20 2.07
N LYS A 46 3.21 -11.80 3.27
CA LYS A 46 2.24 -11.45 4.31
C LYS A 46 2.36 -9.99 4.74
N GLU A 47 3.59 -9.48 4.83
CA GLU A 47 3.85 -8.10 5.22
C GLU A 47 3.36 -7.12 4.15
N GLU A 48 3.66 -7.37 2.87
CA GLU A 48 3.19 -6.52 1.77
C GLU A 48 1.67 -6.54 1.64
N MET A 49 1.04 -7.71 1.79
CA MET A 49 -0.42 -7.80 1.81
C MET A 49 -1.02 -6.93 2.93
N HIS A 50 -0.44 -6.98 4.13
CA HIS A 50 -0.91 -6.18 5.26
C HIS A 50 -0.79 -4.68 4.96
N LYS A 51 0.37 -4.24 4.44
CA LYS A 51 0.60 -2.84 4.05
C LYS A 51 -0.41 -2.33 3.02
N VAL A 52 -0.71 -3.15 2.00
CA VAL A 52 -1.72 -2.78 0.98
C VAL A 52 -3.10 -2.61 1.60
N MET A 53 -3.51 -3.52 2.49
CA MET A 53 -4.83 -3.44 3.12
C MET A 53 -4.94 -2.28 4.12
N GLU A 54 -3.87 -1.99 4.85
CA GLU A 54 -3.79 -0.83 5.75
C GLU A 54 -3.88 0.50 4.98
N GLU A 55 -3.17 0.61 3.86
CA GLU A 55 -3.26 1.79 2.98
C GLU A 55 -4.69 2.01 2.46
N TRP A 56 -5.40 0.92 2.12
CA TRP A 56 -6.80 1.02 1.69
C TRP A 56 -7.73 1.38 2.85
N GLU A 57 -7.48 0.87 4.05
CA GLU A 57 -8.22 1.25 5.25
C GLU A 57 -8.16 2.76 5.48
N HIS A 58 -6.94 3.32 5.48
CA HIS A 58 -6.71 4.75 5.68
C HIS A 58 -7.26 5.59 4.53
N ALA A 59 -7.04 5.18 3.28
CA ALA A 59 -7.47 5.95 2.12
C ALA A 59 -8.99 6.12 2.04
N LEU A 60 -9.74 5.08 2.44
CA LEU A 60 -11.20 5.05 2.42
C LEU A 60 -11.83 5.46 3.75
N GLY A 61 -11.05 5.60 4.83
CA GLY A 61 -11.58 5.77 6.19
C GLY A 61 -12.47 4.59 6.63
N ALA A 62 -12.18 3.40 6.10
CA ALA A 62 -12.96 2.20 6.35
C ALA A 62 -12.35 1.36 7.48
N ARG A 63 -12.93 0.20 7.76
CA ARG A 63 -12.31 -0.88 8.56
C ARG A 63 -12.31 -2.16 7.73
N CYS A 64 -11.51 -3.15 8.11
CA CYS A 64 -11.41 -4.43 7.38
C CYS A 64 -12.78 -5.10 7.12
N SER A 65 -13.70 -5.00 8.09
CA SER A 65 -15.06 -5.53 8.00
C SER A 65 -15.95 -4.82 6.96
N PHE A 66 -15.53 -3.66 6.45
CA PHE A 66 -16.22 -2.98 5.36
C PHE A 66 -16.18 -3.77 4.06
N CYS A 67 -15.05 -4.44 3.77
CA CYS A 67 -14.92 -5.26 2.56
C CYS A 67 -14.94 -6.76 2.86
N HIS A 68 -14.41 -7.18 4.03
CA HIS A 68 -14.28 -8.58 4.38
C HIS A 68 -15.40 -9.06 5.31
N VAL A 69 -15.72 -10.34 5.20
CA VAL A 69 -16.79 -10.97 5.98
C VAL A 69 -16.19 -11.66 7.20
N ARG A 70 -16.90 -11.59 8.33
CA ARG A 70 -16.59 -12.43 9.48
C ARG A 70 -17.34 -13.74 9.35
N ASN A 71 -16.64 -14.86 9.49
CA ASN A 71 -17.28 -16.16 9.57
C ASN A 71 -17.82 -16.34 11.00
N GLU A 72 -19.13 -16.51 11.14
CA GLU A 72 -19.79 -16.57 12.44
C GLU A 72 -19.53 -17.86 13.22
N ASP A 73 -19.22 -18.96 12.54
CA ASP A 73 -18.95 -20.25 13.19
C ASP A 73 -17.56 -20.28 13.82
N THR A 74 -16.56 -19.81 13.07
CA THR A 74 -15.15 -19.80 13.49
C THR A 74 -14.78 -18.55 14.28
N LYS A 75 -15.66 -17.53 14.31
CA LYS A 75 -15.43 -16.19 14.88
C LYS A 75 -14.22 -15.45 14.31
N LYS A 76 -13.67 -15.92 13.19
CA LYS A 76 -12.53 -15.33 12.45
C LYS A 76 -12.99 -14.62 11.19
N MET A 77 -12.13 -13.75 10.65
CA MET A 77 -12.37 -13.14 9.34
C MET A 77 -12.20 -14.17 8.23
N ASP A 78 -13.15 -14.21 7.30
CA ASP A 78 -13.04 -14.90 6.02
C ASP A 78 -12.53 -13.90 4.97
N TRP A 79 -11.21 -13.81 4.87
CA TRP A 79 -10.53 -12.91 3.94
C TRP A 79 -10.78 -13.28 2.47
N ALA A 80 -11.08 -14.55 2.20
CA ALA A 80 -11.20 -15.08 0.84
C ALA A 80 -12.60 -14.88 0.26
N SER A 81 -13.64 -14.84 1.09
CA SER A 81 -15.04 -14.64 0.68
C SER A 81 -15.26 -13.35 -0.12
N ASP A 82 -16.07 -13.45 -1.17
CA ASP A 82 -16.57 -12.32 -1.98
C ASP A 82 -18.06 -12.04 -1.68
N ALA A 83 -18.59 -12.50 -0.54
CA ALA A 83 -20.00 -12.33 -0.20
C ALA A 83 -20.42 -10.86 0.03
N LYS A 84 -19.45 -9.94 0.14
CA LYS A 84 -19.66 -8.50 0.24
C LYS A 84 -19.30 -7.81 -1.08
N PRO A 85 -20.21 -7.01 -1.67
CA PRO A 85 -19.99 -6.35 -2.96
C PRO A 85 -18.82 -5.35 -2.93
N GLU A 86 -18.54 -4.75 -1.76
CA GLU A 86 -17.47 -3.77 -1.58
C GLU A 86 -16.09 -4.34 -1.93
N LYS A 87 -15.88 -5.65 -1.72
CA LYS A 87 -14.62 -6.30 -2.07
C LYS A 87 -14.41 -6.39 -3.58
N GLU A 88 -15.45 -6.71 -4.34
CA GLU A 88 -15.34 -6.75 -5.80
C GLU A 88 -15.18 -5.33 -6.36
N MET A 89 -15.93 -4.36 -5.82
CA MET A 89 -15.73 -2.94 -6.15
C MET A 89 -14.29 -2.48 -5.88
N ALA A 90 -13.71 -2.84 -4.74
CA ALA A 90 -12.31 -2.50 -4.42
C ALA A 90 -11.33 -3.10 -5.44
N ARG A 91 -11.57 -4.31 -5.95
CA ARG A 91 -10.76 -4.91 -7.02
C ARG A 91 -10.84 -4.08 -8.30
N ASP A 92 -12.02 -3.62 -8.67
CA ASP A 92 -12.22 -2.81 -9.88
C ASP A 92 -11.61 -1.41 -9.74
N MET A 93 -11.76 -0.78 -8.58
CA MET A 93 -11.10 0.50 -8.28
C MET A 93 -9.57 0.38 -8.29
N TYR A 94 -9.03 -0.73 -7.80
CA TYR A 94 -7.59 -0.96 -7.84
C TYR A 94 -7.09 -1.16 -9.28
N LYS A 95 -7.80 -1.93 -10.12
CA LYS A 95 -7.48 -2.03 -11.56
C LYS A 95 -7.51 -0.65 -12.24
N MET A 96 -8.57 0.12 -12.02
CA MET A 96 -8.71 1.49 -12.56
C MET A 96 -7.52 2.36 -12.15
N THR A 97 -7.14 2.35 -10.87
CA THR A 97 -5.99 3.11 -10.36
C THR A 97 -4.70 2.66 -11.05
N GLN A 98 -4.47 1.35 -11.19
CA GLN A 98 -3.30 0.84 -11.89
C GLN A 98 -3.27 1.27 -13.36
N ASP A 99 -4.42 1.26 -14.04
CA ASP A 99 -4.54 1.67 -15.44
C ASP A 99 -4.31 3.17 -15.63
N ILE A 100 -4.90 4.02 -14.79
CA ILE A 100 -4.69 5.47 -14.81
C ILE A 100 -3.21 5.78 -14.67
N ASN A 101 -2.56 5.17 -13.68
CA ASN A 101 -1.17 5.46 -13.38
C ASN A 101 -0.20 4.93 -14.44
N LYS A 102 -0.48 3.74 -14.99
CA LYS A 102 0.29 3.20 -16.11
C LYS A 102 0.16 4.07 -17.35
N LYS A 103 -1.05 4.54 -17.65
CA LYS A 103 -1.36 5.23 -18.91
C LYS A 103 -0.98 6.70 -18.90
N TYR A 104 -1.19 7.41 -17.80
CA TYR A 104 -1.13 8.87 -17.77
C TYR A 104 0.00 9.43 -16.91
N PHE A 105 0.43 8.70 -15.89
CA PHE A 105 1.46 9.18 -14.96
C PHE A 105 2.83 8.54 -15.21
N HIS A 106 2.91 7.56 -16.12
CA HIS A 106 4.11 6.76 -16.38
C HIS A 106 4.76 6.24 -15.09
N ALA A 107 3.90 5.97 -14.11
CA ALA A 107 4.35 5.89 -12.74
C ALA A 107 5.06 4.57 -12.50
N GLN A 108 6.22 4.65 -11.84
CA GLN A 108 7.00 3.48 -11.48
C GLN A 108 6.31 2.75 -10.33
N LYS A 109 6.26 1.41 -10.42
CA LYS A 109 5.76 0.56 -9.34
C LYS A 109 6.94 0.08 -8.49
N ASP A 110 6.75 -0.02 -7.19
CA ASP A 110 7.64 -0.80 -6.33
C ASP A 110 7.38 -2.31 -6.48
N SER A 111 8.12 -3.13 -5.71
CA SER A 111 8.01 -4.59 -5.73
C SER A 111 6.63 -5.12 -5.33
N THR A 112 5.82 -4.29 -4.66
CA THR A 112 4.47 -4.64 -4.18
C THR A 112 3.38 -4.28 -5.20
N GLY A 113 3.75 -3.56 -6.27
CA GLY A 113 2.82 -3.01 -7.23
C GLY A 113 2.18 -1.69 -6.79
N VAL A 114 2.65 -1.10 -5.69
CA VAL A 114 2.29 0.25 -5.20
C VAL A 114 3.13 1.29 -5.94
N ILE A 115 2.61 2.50 -6.10
CA ILE A 115 3.19 3.50 -7.00
C ILE A 115 3.94 4.56 -6.20
N VAL A 116 5.17 4.83 -6.61
CA VAL A 116 6.18 5.52 -5.77
C VAL A 116 6.34 7.01 -6.03
N GLU A 117 5.86 7.60 -7.14
CA GLU A 117 5.95 9.06 -7.36
C GLU A 117 4.94 9.60 -8.39
N SER A 118 4.47 10.85 -8.17
CA SER A 118 3.50 11.60 -9.00
C SER A 118 2.38 10.75 -9.63
N SER A 119 1.57 10.11 -8.80
CA SER A 119 0.52 9.19 -9.23
C SER A 119 -0.77 9.39 -8.44
N VAL A 120 -1.88 8.87 -8.94
CA VAL A 120 -3.13 8.82 -8.19
C VAL A 120 -3.17 7.57 -7.32
N ASN A 121 -3.68 7.71 -6.11
CA ASN A 121 -4.00 6.59 -5.22
C ASN A 121 -5.46 6.68 -4.78
N CYS A 122 -5.90 5.71 -4.00
CA CYS A 122 -7.26 5.66 -3.45
C CYS A 122 -7.61 6.98 -2.72
N TYR A 123 -6.66 7.52 -1.93
CA TYR A 123 -6.86 8.75 -1.14
C TYR A 123 -7.03 10.00 -2.01
N SER A 124 -6.48 10.01 -3.23
CA SER A 124 -6.61 11.14 -4.17
C SER A 124 -8.08 11.49 -4.45
N CYS A 125 -8.95 10.47 -4.48
CA CYS A 125 -10.40 10.66 -4.66
C CYS A 125 -11.18 10.45 -3.36
N HIS A 126 -10.88 9.40 -2.59
CA HIS A 126 -11.64 9.05 -1.40
C HIS A 126 -11.44 10.00 -0.23
N ARG A 127 -10.25 10.58 -0.07
CA ARG A 127 -9.95 11.56 0.99
C ARG A 127 -10.42 11.12 2.39
N GLY A 128 -10.31 9.82 2.69
CA GLY A 128 -10.73 9.25 3.97
C GLY A 128 -12.24 8.98 4.12
N VAL A 129 -13.01 9.00 3.02
CA VAL A 129 -14.42 8.59 3.03
C VAL A 129 -14.68 7.45 2.04
N GLN A 130 -15.55 6.53 2.43
CA GLN A 130 -15.82 5.29 1.69
C GLN A 130 -16.56 5.57 0.38
N HIS A 131 -17.38 6.61 0.36
CA HIS A 131 -18.17 7.03 -0.78
C HIS A 131 -17.84 8.50 -1.08
N PRO A 132 -16.95 8.77 -2.06
CA PRO A 132 -16.66 10.12 -2.47
C PRO A 132 -17.90 10.75 -3.13
N GLU A 133 -18.29 11.94 -2.68
CA GLU A 133 -19.34 12.70 -3.34
C GLU A 133 -18.79 13.47 -4.54
N LEU A 134 -19.56 13.49 -5.63
CA LEU A 134 -19.26 14.36 -6.76
C LEU A 134 -19.67 15.80 -6.39
N VAL A 135 -18.72 16.59 -5.94
CA VAL A 135 -18.92 18.03 -5.72
C VAL A 135 -18.56 18.77 -6.99
N ARG A 136 -19.47 19.56 -7.57
CA ARG A 136 -19.08 20.41 -8.72
C ARG A 136 -18.21 21.53 -8.20
N ALA A 137 -17.13 21.83 -8.92
CA ALA A 137 -16.25 22.94 -8.56
C ALA A 137 -17.00 24.29 -8.46
N SER A 138 -18.10 24.46 -9.21
CA SER A 138 -18.99 25.62 -9.14
C SER A 138 -19.77 25.76 -7.84
N GLU A 139 -19.93 24.67 -7.08
CA GLU A 139 -20.66 24.62 -5.81
C GLU A 139 -19.72 24.83 -4.61
N LEU A 140 -18.40 24.75 -4.82
CA LEU A 140 -17.43 25.02 -3.78
C LEU A 140 -17.39 26.51 -3.44
N PRO A 141 -17.25 26.87 -2.15
CA PRO A 141 -17.01 28.26 -1.77
C PRO A 141 -15.81 28.82 -2.53
N SER A 142 -16.01 29.93 -3.24
CA SER A 142 -14.90 30.62 -3.89
C SER A 142 -13.94 31.09 -2.80
N GLN A 143 -12.69 30.63 -2.83
CA GLN A 143 -11.65 31.18 -1.97
C GLN A 143 -11.54 32.69 -2.25
N PRO A 144 -11.53 33.56 -1.23
CA PRO A 144 -11.28 34.98 -1.43
C PRO A 144 -9.94 35.13 -2.15
N ARG A 145 -9.97 35.61 -3.40
CA ARG A 145 -8.75 35.97 -4.12
C ARG A 145 -8.23 37.26 -3.52
N THR A 146 -7.41 37.17 -2.48
CA THR A 146 -6.60 38.31 -2.06
C THR A 146 -5.60 38.61 -3.19
N PRO A 147 -5.55 39.86 -3.70
CA PRO A 147 -4.51 40.24 -4.64
C PRO A 147 -3.13 39.95 -4.05
N PRO A 148 -2.14 39.49 -4.84
CA PRO A 148 -0.77 39.39 -4.38
C PRO A 148 -0.32 40.77 -3.86
N ALA A 149 0.46 40.78 -2.77
CA ALA A 149 0.99 42.03 -2.22
C ALA A 149 1.85 42.76 -3.27
N PRO A 150 1.91 44.11 -3.25
CA PRO A 150 2.73 44.87 -4.18
C PRO A 150 4.18 44.37 -4.18
N GLY A 151 4.69 44.01 -5.36
CA GLY A 151 6.05 43.47 -5.53
C GLY A 151 6.18 41.95 -5.43
N GLN A 152 5.10 41.21 -5.16
CA GLN A 152 5.11 39.75 -5.26
C GLN A 152 4.74 39.28 -6.67
N PRO A 153 5.40 38.23 -7.18
CA PRO A 153 5.02 37.64 -8.46
C PRO A 153 3.62 37.04 -8.33
N ALA A 154 2.82 37.14 -9.41
CA ALA A 154 1.43 36.67 -9.43
C ALA A 154 1.23 35.17 -9.16
N TRP A 155 2.31 34.38 -9.18
CA TRP A 155 2.31 32.95 -8.86
C TRP A 155 2.69 32.65 -7.40
N ALA A 156 3.05 33.67 -6.59
CA ALA A 156 3.36 33.48 -5.18
C ALA A 156 2.15 32.81 -4.49
N PRO A 157 2.34 31.70 -3.76
CA PRO A 157 1.26 31.09 -3.01
C PRO A 157 0.68 32.15 -2.07
N GLY A 158 -0.59 32.52 -2.28
CA GLY A 158 -1.33 33.32 -1.31
C GLY A 158 -1.19 32.64 0.06
N THR A 159 -0.97 33.43 1.10
CA THR A 159 -0.84 32.92 2.48
C THR A 159 -1.86 31.82 2.72
N THR A 160 -1.38 30.65 3.13
CA THR A 160 -2.19 29.45 3.43
C THR A 160 -3.53 29.84 4.05
N PRO A 161 -4.67 29.39 3.51
CA PRO A 161 -5.94 29.50 4.21
C PRO A 161 -5.77 28.91 5.61
N ALA A 162 -6.25 29.61 6.63
CA ALA A 162 -6.39 29.02 7.96
C ALA A 162 -7.12 27.67 7.80
N ALA A 163 -6.63 26.64 8.51
CA ALA A 163 -7.18 25.29 8.45
C ALA A 163 -8.71 25.34 8.50
N VAL A 164 -9.37 24.80 7.48
CA VAL A 164 -10.82 24.65 7.48
C VAL A 164 -11.15 23.74 8.68
N PRO A 165 -11.93 24.20 9.67
CA PRO A 165 -12.29 23.33 10.78
C PRO A 165 -13.06 22.13 10.24
N ALA A 166 -12.75 20.94 10.74
CA ALA A 166 -13.45 19.72 10.37
C ALA A 166 -14.97 19.90 10.56
N PRO A 167 -15.81 19.36 9.65
CA PRO A 167 -17.24 19.39 9.84
C PRO A 167 -17.60 18.71 11.17
N ALA A 168 -18.47 19.35 11.95
CA ALA A 168 -18.96 18.80 13.20
C ALA A 168 -19.64 17.45 12.96
N PRO A 169 -19.52 16.46 13.87
CA PRO A 169 -20.16 15.18 13.70
C PRO A 169 -21.67 15.37 13.59
N GLU A 170 -22.26 14.90 12.49
CA GLU A 170 -23.70 14.87 12.31
C GLU A 170 -24.33 14.07 13.46
N LYS A 171 -25.29 14.69 14.16
CA LYS A 171 -26.14 13.97 15.12
C LYS A 171 -27.01 13.01 14.33
N LYS A 172 -26.66 11.73 14.39
CA LYS A 172 -27.49 10.64 13.90
C LYS A 172 -28.85 10.66 14.62
N PRO A 173 -29.98 10.44 13.91
CA PRO A 173 -31.29 10.25 14.54
C PRO A 173 -31.32 8.99 15.43
#